data_AF-A0A661KIQ0-F1
#
_entry.id   AF-A0A661KIQ0-F1
#
_cell.length_a   1.000
_cell.length_b   1.000
_cell.length_c   1.000
_cell.angle_alpha   90.00
_cell.angle_beta   90.00
_cell.angle_gamma   90.00
#
_symmetry.space_group_name_H-M   'P 1'
#
loop_
_entity.id
_entity.type
_entity.pdbx_description
1 polymer ?
#
loop_
_entity_poly.entity_id
_entity_poly.type
_entity_poly.pdbx_seq_one_letter_code
_entity_poly.pdbx_strand_id
1 'polypeptide(L)'
;MNAPPFSHGNRVTGNTILNSGSAGISLSSGGQLIANTVENNAIIGNSVSNANTLSYDAAGIYTLFVGGGNTIKSNTILNCGSNELRSSGIMIEGGTDSSIKPVAIDGNTIENNSLAGIAVSGKNHTITNNTLRNNGVPSWENAQVVFFPSFGENASSCTVKNNIMEAGRNQTLVSVLDAWGHISPHHTIDNNTYCSTNITPFCWSYSTCSQPVNFSSWKIMSGHDSHSSFTNGICSPNPPPPTGGEGSINAVYLLLLK
;
A
#
# COMPACT_ATOMS: atom_id res chain seq x y z
N MET A 1 -11.12 -32.24 -16.25
CA MET A 1 -10.61 -30.93 -16.70
C MET A 1 -9.18 -30.82 -16.19
N ASN A 2 -8.21 -30.67 -17.09
CA ASN A 2 -6.81 -30.48 -16.68
C ASN A 2 -6.68 -29.09 -16.06
N ALA A 3 -6.00 -28.99 -14.92
CA ALA A 3 -5.73 -27.70 -14.28
C ALA A 3 -5.00 -26.79 -15.29
N PRO A 4 -5.36 -25.50 -15.38
CA PRO A 4 -4.63 -24.56 -16.22
C PRO A 4 -3.15 -24.51 -15.79
N PRO A 5 -2.22 -24.19 -16.72
CA PRO A 5 -0.80 -24.13 -16.39
C PRO A 5 -0.55 -23.13 -15.26
N PHE A 6 0.27 -23.54 -14.29
CA PHE A 6 0.68 -22.70 -13.17
C PHE A 6 1.39 -21.45 -13.69
N SER A 7 0.98 -20.27 -13.23
CA SER A 7 1.67 -19.01 -13.53
C SER A 7 2.63 -18.71 -12.39
N HIS A 8 3.82 -19.32 -12.46
CA HIS A 8 4.83 -19.21 -11.42
C HIS A 8 6.17 -18.66 -11.94
N GLY A 9 6.88 -17.92 -11.09
CA GLY A 9 8.24 -17.44 -11.39
C GLY A 9 8.32 -16.37 -12.47
N ASN A 10 7.19 -15.76 -12.87
CA ASN A 10 7.18 -14.72 -13.89
C ASN A 10 7.69 -13.40 -13.32
N ARG A 11 8.25 -12.57 -14.20
CA ARG A 11 8.77 -11.25 -13.84
C ARG A 11 8.23 -10.20 -14.80
N VAL A 12 7.59 -9.17 -14.25
CA VAL A 12 7.17 -7.96 -14.98
C VAL A 12 8.04 -6.81 -14.48
N THR A 13 8.97 -6.35 -15.31
CA THR A 13 10.02 -5.41 -14.86
C THR A 13 10.33 -4.29 -15.82
N GLY A 14 10.54 -3.08 -15.29
CA GLY A 14 11.05 -1.93 -16.05
C GLY A 14 10.07 -1.35 -17.07
N ASN A 15 8.77 -1.65 -16.95
CA ASN A 15 7.77 -1.20 -17.92
C ASN A 15 7.18 0.16 -17.51
N THR A 16 6.69 0.90 -18.51
CA THR A 16 5.85 2.09 -18.32
C THR A 16 4.44 1.78 -18.80
N ILE A 17 3.45 1.91 -17.92
CA ILE A 17 2.04 1.61 -18.18
C ILE A 17 1.22 2.85 -17.88
N LEU A 18 0.49 3.34 -18.89
CA LEU A 18 -0.22 4.62 -18.85
C LEU A 18 -1.67 4.44 -19.32
N ASN A 19 -2.60 5.18 -18.71
CA ASN A 19 -3.97 5.37 -19.20
C ASN A 19 -4.73 4.04 -19.41
N SER A 20 -4.65 3.14 -18.43
CA SER A 20 -5.40 1.88 -18.45
C SER A 20 -6.81 2.08 -17.91
N GLY A 21 -7.82 1.56 -18.62
CA GLY A 21 -9.21 1.61 -18.17
C GLY A 21 -9.48 0.76 -16.92
N SER A 22 -8.69 -0.28 -16.69
CA SER A 22 -8.76 -1.14 -15.49
C SER A 22 -7.38 -1.13 -14.82
N ALA A 23 -7.00 -2.21 -14.14
CA ALA A 23 -5.69 -2.29 -13.51
C ALA A 23 -4.54 -2.06 -14.51
N GLY A 24 -3.45 -1.45 -14.03
CA GLY A 24 -2.24 -1.29 -14.84
C GLY A 24 -1.52 -2.62 -15.02
N ILE A 25 -1.29 -3.32 -13.91
CA ILE A 25 -0.77 -4.69 -13.87
C ILE A 25 -1.73 -5.53 -13.04
N SER A 26 -2.16 -6.67 -13.58
CA SER A 26 -2.99 -7.63 -12.85
C SER A 26 -2.24 -8.95 -12.68
N LEU A 27 -2.23 -9.45 -11.45
CA LEU A 27 -1.79 -10.79 -11.10
C LEU A 27 -2.98 -11.54 -10.51
N SER A 28 -3.62 -12.42 -11.27
CA SER A 28 -4.83 -13.12 -10.82
C SER A 28 -4.86 -14.56 -11.26
N SER A 29 -5.42 -15.43 -10.39
CA SER A 29 -5.68 -16.82 -10.74
C SER A 29 -6.99 -17.04 -11.50
N GLY A 30 -7.82 -16.01 -11.76
CA GLY A 30 -9.09 -16.17 -12.49
C GLY A 30 -10.23 -16.81 -11.67
N GLY A 31 -10.01 -17.08 -10.38
CA GLY A 31 -11.06 -17.48 -9.44
C GLY A 31 -10.54 -18.14 -8.17
N GLN A 32 -11.33 -18.11 -7.09
CA GLN A 32 -10.95 -18.62 -5.77
C GLN A 32 -10.57 -20.11 -5.76
N LEU A 33 -11.21 -20.94 -6.60
CA LEU A 33 -10.99 -22.40 -6.64
C LEU A 33 -9.63 -22.83 -7.22
N ILE A 34 -8.92 -21.90 -7.87
CA ILE A 34 -7.57 -22.11 -8.43
C ILE A 34 -6.55 -21.15 -7.81
N ALA A 35 -6.91 -20.53 -6.68
CA ALA A 35 -5.95 -19.87 -5.81
C ALA A 35 -4.81 -20.86 -5.46
N ASN A 36 -3.58 -20.36 -5.34
CA ASN A 36 -2.32 -21.12 -5.31
C ASN A 36 -1.71 -21.49 -6.67
N THR A 37 -2.34 -21.18 -7.81
CA THR A 37 -1.69 -21.40 -9.13
C THR A 37 -0.84 -20.23 -9.62
N VAL A 38 -0.93 -19.07 -8.95
CA VAL A 38 -0.21 -17.84 -9.29
C VAL A 38 0.72 -17.47 -8.15
N GLU A 39 1.95 -17.98 -8.17
CA GLU A 39 2.89 -17.90 -7.05
C GLU A 39 4.31 -17.53 -7.49
N ASN A 40 5.11 -17.02 -6.56
CA ASN A 40 6.53 -16.70 -6.80
C ASN A 40 6.77 -15.75 -7.99
N ASN A 41 5.80 -14.90 -8.32
CA ASN A 41 5.93 -13.90 -9.37
C ASN A 41 6.47 -12.58 -8.80
N ALA A 42 7.10 -11.78 -9.64
CA ALA A 42 7.66 -10.50 -9.23
C ALA A 42 7.26 -9.36 -10.17
N ILE A 43 6.75 -8.27 -9.59
CA ILE A 43 6.46 -7.01 -10.28
C ILE A 43 7.44 -5.97 -9.76
N ILE A 44 8.49 -5.65 -10.54
CA ILE A 44 9.64 -4.90 -10.05
C ILE A 44 9.98 -3.70 -10.94
N GLY A 45 10.09 -2.51 -10.35
CA GLY A 45 10.66 -1.36 -11.05
C GLY A 45 9.82 -0.86 -12.22
N ASN A 46 8.50 -1.04 -12.18
CA ASN A 46 7.59 -0.51 -13.19
C ASN A 46 7.09 0.88 -12.79
N SER A 47 6.77 1.69 -13.79
CA SER A 47 6.05 2.95 -13.64
C SER A 47 4.61 2.76 -14.13
N VAL A 48 3.64 2.88 -13.22
CA VAL A 48 2.21 2.75 -13.53
C VAL A 48 1.52 4.06 -13.21
N SER A 49 0.81 4.65 -14.16
CA SER A 49 0.03 5.85 -13.87
C SER A 49 -1.25 6.00 -14.68
N ASN A 50 -2.21 6.72 -14.12
CA ASN A 50 -3.53 6.92 -14.71
C ASN A 50 -4.21 5.59 -15.06
N ALA A 51 -4.06 4.59 -14.18
CA ALA A 51 -4.76 3.31 -14.31
C ALA A 51 -6.14 3.39 -13.63
N ASN A 52 -6.98 2.41 -13.93
CA ASN A 52 -8.32 2.23 -13.39
C ASN A 52 -9.30 3.39 -13.65
N THR A 53 -9.36 3.86 -14.89
CA THR A 53 -10.25 4.98 -15.26
C THR A 53 -11.68 4.57 -15.63
N LEU A 54 -12.00 3.27 -15.66
CA LEU A 54 -13.30 2.74 -16.08
C LEU A 54 -13.85 1.58 -15.22
N SER A 55 -13.08 1.03 -14.28
CA SER A 55 -13.53 -0.08 -13.41
C SER A 55 -13.75 0.40 -11.97
N TYR A 56 -14.90 0.01 -11.40
CA TYR A 56 -15.14 0.15 -9.96
C TYR A 56 -14.31 -0.95 -9.26
N ASP A 57 -13.52 -0.58 -8.25
CA ASP A 57 -12.62 -1.48 -7.50
C ASP A 57 -11.49 -2.15 -8.32
N ALA A 58 -10.41 -1.41 -8.57
CA ALA A 58 -9.14 -2.01 -9.03
C ALA A 58 -7.93 -1.21 -8.52
N ALA A 59 -6.75 -1.40 -9.11
CA ALA A 59 -5.54 -0.71 -8.67
C ALA A 59 -4.54 -0.46 -9.80
N GLY A 60 -3.54 0.38 -9.56
CA GLY A 60 -2.36 0.45 -10.42
C GLY A 60 -1.72 -0.94 -10.57
N ILE A 61 -1.48 -1.61 -9.44
CA ILE A 61 -1.14 -3.04 -9.39
C ILE A 61 -2.19 -3.77 -8.57
N TYR A 62 -2.90 -4.68 -9.22
CA TYR A 62 -4.00 -5.42 -8.63
C TYR A 62 -3.66 -6.90 -8.55
N THR A 63 -3.88 -7.52 -7.39
CA THR A 63 -3.80 -8.97 -7.26
C THR A 63 -5.14 -9.54 -6.81
N LEU A 64 -5.57 -10.63 -7.44
CA LEU A 64 -6.84 -11.28 -7.11
C LEU A 64 -6.65 -12.80 -7.02
N PHE A 65 -6.87 -13.37 -5.82
CA PHE A 65 -6.76 -14.81 -5.54
C PHE A 65 -5.36 -15.40 -5.84
N VAL A 66 -4.29 -14.74 -5.40
CA VAL A 66 -2.90 -15.17 -5.68
C VAL A 66 -2.33 -16.13 -4.64
N GLY A 67 -1.44 -17.01 -5.10
CA GLY A 67 -0.62 -17.91 -4.28
C GLY A 67 0.54 -17.20 -3.57
N GLY A 68 1.42 -17.99 -2.95
CA GLY A 68 2.47 -17.46 -2.06
C GLY A 68 3.69 -16.92 -2.79
N GLY A 69 4.54 -16.18 -2.07
CA GLY A 69 5.86 -15.77 -2.57
C GLY A 69 5.84 -14.69 -3.66
N ASN A 70 4.67 -14.10 -3.94
CA ASN A 70 4.59 -12.98 -4.88
C ASN A 70 5.17 -11.71 -4.25
N THR A 71 5.90 -10.93 -5.06
CA THR A 71 6.59 -9.72 -4.63
C THR A 71 6.26 -8.53 -5.53
N ILE A 72 5.93 -7.39 -4.91
CA ILE A 72 5.72 -6.10 -5.58
C ILE A 72 6.76 -5.12 -5.03
N LYS A 73 7.75 -4.78 -5.83
CA LYS A 73 8.94 -4.06 -5.34
C LYS A 73 9.40 -2.90 -6.21
N SER A 74 9.78 -1.79 -5.59
CA SER A 74 10.43 -0.65 -6.25
C SER A 74 9.64 -0.07 -7.43
N ASN A 75 8.31 -0.19 -7.43
CA ASN A 75 7.46 0.40 -8.47
C ASN A 75 7.13 1.85 -8.11
N THR A 76 6.85 2.65 -9.14
CA THR A 76 6.27 4.00 -9.01
C THR A 76 4.84 3.96 -9.50
N ILE A 77 3.87 4.32 -8.65
CA ILE A 77 2.43 4.19 -8.95
C ILE A 77 1.70 5.48 -8.63
N LEU A 78 1.12 6.12 -9.65
CA LEU A 78 0.65 7.50 -9.55
C LEU A 78 -0.75 7.67 -10.15
N ASN A 79 -1.59 8.48 -9.51
CA ASN A 79 -2.84 8.98 -10.09
C ASN A 79 -3.79 7.87 -10.61
N CYS A 80 -3.89 6.73 -9.92
CA CYS A 80 -4.84 5.69 -10.31
C CYS A 80 -6.24 5.97 -9.74
N GLY A 81 -7.28 5.69 -10.53
CA GLY A 81 -8.68 5.95 -10.21
C GLY A 81 -9.11 7.40 -10.44
N SER A 82 -10.32 7.72 -9.99
CA SER A 82 -10.88 9.08 -9.97
C SER A 82 -11.71 9.28 -8.70
N ASN A 83 -12.29 10.47 -8.51
CA ASN A 83 -13.20 10.73 -7.38
C ASN A 83 -14.44 9.84 -7.40
N GLU A 84 -14.77 9.27 -8.55
CA GLU A 84 -15.92 8.40 -8.78
C GLU A 84 -15.56 6.91 -8.85
N LEU A 85 -14.26 6.56 -9.01
CA LEU A 85 -13.78 5.18 -9.14
C LEU A 85 -12.74 4.80 -8.07
N ARG A 86 -13.03 3.77 -7.25
CA ARG A 86 -12.16 3.30 -6.15
C ARG A 86 -10.92 2.67 -6.72
N SER A 87 -9.76 3.29 -6.49
CA SER A 87 -8.49 2.71 -6.89
C SER A 87 -7.38 2.93 -5.90
N SER A 88 -6.74 1.82 -5.50
CA SER A 88 -5.50 1.89 -4.76
C SER A 88 -4.30 1.91 -5.70
N GLY A 89 -3.15 2.39 -5.22
CA GLY A 89 -1.90 2.18 -5.96
C GLY A 89 -1.60 0.68 -6.07
N ILE A 90 -1.62 -0.02 -4.94
CA ILE A 90 -1.55 -1.49 -4.86
C ILE A 90 -2.79 -1.99 -4.14
N MET A 91 -3.44 -3.02 -4.69
CA MET A 91 -4.54 -3.71 -4.02
C MET A 91 -4.31 -5.21 -4.02
N ILE A 92 -4.28 -5.79 -2.82
CA ILE A 92 -4.22 -7.24 -2.60
C ILE A 92 -5.61 -7.71 -2.17
N GLU A 93 -6.32 -8.30 -3.13
CA GLU A 93 -7.65 -8.85 -2.92
C GLU A 93 -7.65 -10.37 -3.05
N GLY A 94 -8.48 -11.04 -2.28
CA GLY A 94 -8.78 -12.43 -2.52
C GLY A 94 -9.81 -12.98 -1.55
N GLY A 95 -10.02 -14.30 -1.63
CA GLY A 95 -11.14 -14.99 -1.01
C GLY A 95 -10.87 -15.38 0.43
N THR A 96 -11.60 -16.39 0.91
CA THR A 96 -11.47 -16.90 2.27
C THR A 96 -10.04 -17.34 2.61
N ASP A 97 -9.77 -17.43 3.91
CA ASP A 97 -8.48 -17.57 4.58
C ASP A 97 -7.47 -18.59 3.99
N SER A 98 -7.95 -19.63 3.31
CA SER A 98 -7.11 -20.66 2.71
C SER A 98 -6.53 -20.28 1.34
N SER A 99 -7.12 -19.26 0.68
CA SER A 99 -6.89 -18.94 -0.73
C SER A 99 -5.86 -17.83 -0.96
N ILE A 100 -5.74 -16.85 -0.05
CA ILE A 100 -4.73 -15.80 -0.16
C ILE A 100 -3.48 -16.22 0.59
N LYS A 101 -2.34 -16.15 -0.09
CA LYS A 101 -1.04 -16.34 0.55
C LYS A 101 -0.30 -15.01 0.67
N PRO A 102 0.71 -14.93 1.56
CA PRO A 102 1.44 -13.70 1.82
C PRO A 102 2.05 -13.10 0.55
N VAL A 103 1.94 -11.77 0.45
CA VAL A 103 2.56 -10.94 -0.60
C VAL A 103 3.50 -9.96 0.09
N ALA A 104 4.70 -9.81 -0.48
CA ALA A 104 5.68 -8.82 -0.04
C ALA A 104 5.57 -7.55 -0.89
N ILE A 105 5.36 -6.41 -0.24
CA ILE A 105 5.22 -5.08 -0.85
C ILE A 105 6.34 -4.19 -0.30
N ASP A 106 7.39 -3.99 -1.10
CA ASP A 106 8.65 -3.41 -0.61
C ASP A 106 9.16 -2.24 -1.46
N GLY A 107 9.48 -1.11 -0.84
CA GLY A 107 10.25 -0.06 -1.51
C GLY A 107 9.52 0.69 -2.64
N ASN A 108 8.18 0.67 -2.69
CA ASN A 108 7.41 1.32 -3.75
C ASN A 108 7.18 2.81 -3.42
N THR A 109 7.04 3.64 -4.45
CA THR A 109 6.59 5.03 -4.35
C THR A 109 5.17 5.13 -4.90
N ILE A 110 4.22 5.55 -4.09
CA ILE A 110 2.79 5.49 -4.41
C ILE A 110 2.11 6.81 -4.03
N GLU A 111 1.56 7.50 -5.02
CA GLU A 111 1.04 8.85 -4.80
C GLU A 111 -0.29 9.13 -5.53
N ASN A 112 -1.14 9.94 -4.90
CA ASN A 112 -2.37 10.50 -5.49
C ASN A 112 -3.36 9.47 -6.05
N ASN A 113 -3.44 8.27 -5.47
CA ASN A 113 -4.44 7.26 -5.88
C ASN A 113 -5.77 7.50 -5.15
N SER A 114 -6.90 7.17 -5.76
CA SER A 114 -8.21 7.66 -5.29
C SER A 114 -8.76 7.01 -4.02
N LEU A 115 -8.38 5.76 -3.71
CA LEU A 115 -8.82 5.04 -2.51
C LEU A 115 -7.70 4.96 -1.47
N ALA A 116 -6.59 4.33 -1.82
CA ALA A 116 -5.48 4.14 -0.91
C ALA A 116 -4.12 4.06 -1.62
N GLY A 117 -3.03 4.20 -0.87
CA GLY A 117 -1.71 3.85 -1.39
C GLY A 117 -1.64 2.34 -1.57
N ILE A 118 -1.85 1.61 -0.48
CA ILE A 118 -1.88 0.16 -0.42
C ILE A 118 -3.17 -0.27 0.29
N ALA A 119 -3.97 -1.10 -0.37
CA ALA A 119 -5.12 -1.77 0.23
C ALA A 119 -4.86 -3.28 0.28
N VAL A 120 -5.04 -3.91 1.44
CA VAL A 120 -4.86 -5.36 1.59
C VAL A 120 -6.03 -6.01 2.33
N SER A 121 -6.43 -7.17 1.81
CA SER A 121 -7.25 -8.17 2.48
C SER A 121 -6.38 -9.40 2.78
N GLY A 122 -6.84 -10.30 3.64
CA GLY A 122 -6.11 -11.53 3.96
C GLY A 122 -4.95 -11.35 4.95
N LYS A 123 -4.16 -12.42 5.13
CA LYS A 123 -3.27 -12.55 6.29
C LYS A 123 -1.78 -12.53 5.94
N ASN A 124 -1.00 -12.00 6.88
CA ASN A 124 0.47 -12.06 6.89
C ASN A 124 1.17 -11.34 5.71
N HIS A 125 0.52 -10.37 5.08
CA HIS A 125 1.17 -9.50 4.10
C HIS A 125 2.27 -8.67 4.76
N THR A 126 3.34 -8.38 4.01
CA THR A 126 4.44 -7.54 4.48
C THR A 126 4.49 -6.26 3.64
N ILE A 127 4.38 -5.11 4.30
CA ILE A 127 4.37 -3.78 3.69
C ILE A 127 5.54 -2.99 4.29
N THR A 128 6.64 -2.90 3.55
CA THR A 128 7.89 -2.32 4.06
C THR A 128 8.54 -1.30 3.15
N ASN A 129 9.21 -0.31 3.75
CA ASN A 129 10.07 0.64 3.03
C ASN A 129 9.36 1.43 1.92
N ASN A 130 8.03 1.51 1.92
CA ASN A 130 7.27 2.23 0.90
C ASN A 130 7.18 3.72 1.24
N THR A 131 7.10 4.55 0.21
CA THR A 131 6.75 5.97 0.33
C THR A 131 5.35 6.18 -0.22
N LEU A 132 4.43 6.61 0.64
CA LEU A 132 3.00 6.76 0.35
C LEU A 132 2.63 8.22 0.59
N ARG A 133 2.16 8.94 -0.44
CA ARG A 133 1.79 10.35 -0.29
C ARG A 133 0.45 10.67 -0.92
N ASN A 134 -0.36 11.41 -0.17
CA ASN A 134 -1.58 12.04 -0.69
C ASN A 134 -2.53 11.05 -1.37
N ASN A 135 -2.47 9.77 -0.99
CA ASN A 135 -3.42 8.78 -1.45
C ASN A 135 -4.73 8.90 -0.66
N GLY A 136 -5.83 8.62 -1.33
CA GLY A 136 -7.16 8.62 -0.77
C GLY A 136 -7.91 9.92 -1.00
N VAL A 137 -9.05 9.84 -1.67
CA VAL A 137 -9.97 10.98 -1.80
C VAL A 137 -10.79 11.10 -0.52
N PRO A 138 -10.92 12.31 0.07
CA PRO A 138 -11.65 12.55 1.31
C PRO A 138 -13.10 12.04 1.38
N SER A 139 -13.72 11.73 0.24
CA SER A 139 -15.11 11.26 0.20
C SER A 139 -15.28 9.81 0.63
N TRP A 140 -14.21 9.00 0.67
CA TRP A 140 -14.28 7.54 0.83
C TRP A 140 -13.45 7.00 2.00
N GLU A 141 -13.61 5.70 2.27
CA GLU A 141 -12.75 4.90 3.16
C GLU A 141 -11.31 4.91 2.63
N ASN A 142 -10.56 5.91 3.06
CA ASN A 142 -9.28 6.23 2.44
C ASN A 142 -8.14 6.11 3.45
N ALA A 143 -6.96 5.69 3.00
CA ALA A 143 -5.74 5.81 3.78
C ALA A 143 -4.47 5.65 2.92
N GLN A 144 -3.29 5.96 3.47
CA GLN A 144 -2.04 5.50 2.86
C GLN A 144 -1.97 3.96 2.87
N VAL A 145 -2.31 3.34 4.00
CA VAL A 145 -2.50 1.87 4.13
C VAL A 145 -3.89 1.55 4.66
N VAL A 146 -4.65 0.77 3.89
CA VAL A 146 -5.98 0.28 4.28
C VAL A 146 -5.94 -1.24 4.44
N PHE A 147 -6.38 -1.71 5.59
CA PHE A 147 -6.87 -3.06 5.78
C PHE A 147 -8.37 -3.07 5.51
N PHE A 148 -8.83 -3.97 4.64
CA PHE A 148 -10.23 -4.11 4.29
C PHE A 148 -10.61 -5.59 4.28
N PRO A 149 -11.89 -5.96 4.51
CA PRO A 149 -12.27 -7.35 4.41
C PRO A 149 -12.51 -7.72 2.95
N SER A 150 -12.41 -9.00 2.67
CA SER A 150 -12.79 -9.53 1.37
C SER A 150 -13.44 -10.89 1.56
N PHE A 151 -14.58 -11.10 0.90
CA PHE A 151 -15.37 -12.34 0.94
C PHE A 151 -15.60 -12.93 2.35
N GLY A 152 -15.87 -12.06 3.33
CA GLY A 152 -16.22 -12.46 4.71
C GLY A 152 -15.05 -12.64 5.67
N GLU A 153 -13.81 -12.37 5.26
CA GLU A 153 -12.63 -12.45 6.10
C GLU A 153 -11.91 -11.11 6.21
N ASN A 154 -11.38 -10.83 7.41
CA ASN A 154 -10.64 -9.61 7.69
C ASN A 154 -9.17 -9.79 7.36
N ALA A 155 -8.51 -8.70 6.97
CA ALA A 155 -7.07 -8.71 7.01
C ALA A 155 -6.60 -8.98 8.46
N SER A 156 -5.47 -9.67 8.63
CA SER A 156 -4.90 -9.84 9.97
C SER A 156 -3.44 -10.24 9.92
N SER A 157 -2.72 -10.05 11.02
CA SER A 157 -1.31 -10.47 11.15
C SER A 157 -0.36 -9.88 10.10
N CYS A 158 -0.77 -8.83 9.39
CA CYS A 158 0.08 -8.12 8.44
C CYS A 158 1.15 -7.28 9.16
N THR A 159 2.30 -7.11 8.51
CA THR A 159 3.41 -6.28 8.98
C THR A 159 3.47 -4.99 8.17
N VAL A 160 3.51 -3.84 8.85
CA VAL A 160 3.67 -2.50 8.25
C VAL A 160 4.84 -1.80 8.93
N LYS A 161 6.01 -1.76 8.27
CA LYS A 161 7.23 -1.20 8.88
C LYS A 161 8.06 -0.34 7.95
N ASN A 162 8.79 0.62 8.52
CA ASN A 162 9.76 1.45 7.79
C ASN A 162 9.14 2.23 6.61
N ASN A 163 7.83 2.46 6.60
CA ASN A 163 7.19 3.23 5.54
C ASN A 163 7.21 4.72 5.89
N ILE A 164 7.23 5.56 4.86
CA ILE A 164 6.97 7.00 4.97
C ILE A 164 5.57 7.24 4.47
N MET A 165 4.71 7.82 5.30
CA MET A 165 3.30 8.05 4.99
C MET A 165 2.94 9.52 5.21
N GLU A 166 2.51 10.18 4.14
CA GLU A 166 2.03 11.55 4.18
C GLU A 166 0.54 11.60 3.83
N ALA A 167 -0.26 12.15 4.74
CA ALA A 167 -1.69 12.36 4.56
C ALA A 167 -2.02 13.86 4.63
N GLY A 168 -2.57 14.40 3.55
CA GLY A 168 -3.11 15.75 3.47
C GLY A 168 -4.45 15.89 4.20
N ARG A 169 -5.18 16.96 3.89
CA ARG A 169 -6.46 17.28 4.56
C ARG A 169 -7.50 16.18 4.32
N ASN A 170 -8.14 15.73 5.40
CA ASN A 170 -9.19 14.68 5.39
C ASN A 170 -8.73 13.32 4.84
N GLN A 171 -7.42 13.07 4.80
CA GLN A 171 -6.84 11.78 4.46
C GLN A 171 -6.36 11.03 5.71
N THR A 172 -6.41 9.71 5.65
CA THR A 172 -5.93 8.84 6.73
C THR A 172 -4.52 8.31 6.42
N LEU A 173 -3.73 8.06 7.45
CA LEU A 173 -2.44 7.37 7.34
C LEU A 173 -2.65 5.86 7.32
N VAL A 174 -3.31 5.32 8.34
CA VAL A 174 -3.57 3.88 8.47
C VAL A 174 -5.02 3.65 8.89
N SER A 175 -5.67 2.68 8.24
CA SER A 175 -7.02 2.22 8.55
C SER A 175 -7.03 0.71 8.81
N VAL A 176 -7.46 0.29 10.00
CA VAL A 176 -7.45 -1.11 10.48
C VAL A 176 -8.86 -1.73 10.53
N LEU A 177 -9.63 -1.59 9.46
CA LEU A 177 -11.06 -1.90 9.45
C LEU A 177 -11.42 -3.25 8.82
N ASP A 178 -12.57 -3.78 9.25
CA ASP A 178 -13.43 -4.57 8.38
C ASP A 178 -14.72 -3.82 7.97
N ALA A 179 -15.48 -4.39 7.03
CA ALA A 179 -16.73 -3.86 6.46
C ALA A 179 -17.93 -4.05 7.39
N TRP A 180 -17.71 -4.73 8.53
CA TRP A 180 -18.68 -4.93 9.59
C TRP A 180 -18.37 -4.05 10.81
N GLY A 181 -17.33 -3.20 10.73
CA GLY A 181 -16.91 -2.31 11.79
C GLY A 181 -16.07 -2.96 12.88
N HIS A 182 -15.58 -4.19 12.69
CA HIS A 182 -14.60 -4.81 13.58
C HIS A 182 -13.18 -4.34 13.29
N ILE A 183 -12.35 -4.46 14.32
CA ILE A 183 -10.93 -4.15 14.24
C ILE A 183 -10.21 -5.32 13.57
N SER A 184 -9.48 -5.02 12.51
CA SER A 184 -8.54 -5.90 11.83
C SER A 184 -7.39 -6.27 12.79
N PRO A 185 -7.29 -7.54 13.26
CA PRO A 185 -6.50 -7.84 14.45
C PRO A 185 -5.04 -8.24 14.15
N HIS A 186 -4.21 -8.22 15.20
CA HIS A 186 -2.85 -8.79 15.24
C HIS A 186 -1.81 -8.19 14.28
N HIS A 187 -2.06 -6.99 13.76
CA HIS A 187 -1.07 -6.32 12.90
C HIS A 187 0.18 -5.92 13.68
N THR A 188 1.33 -6.08 13.04
CA THR A 188 2.60 -5.52 13.53
C THR A 188 2.88 -4.23 12.78
N ILE A 189 2.62 -3.09 13.42
CA ILE A 189 2.87 -1.76 12.86
C ILE A 189 3.95 -1.11 13.70
N ASP A 190 5.10 -0.77 13.11
CA ASP A 190 6.24 -0.20 13.87
C ASP A 190 7.23 0.53 12.94
N ASN A 191 8.11 1.38 13.47
CA ASN A 191 9.17 2.07 12.72
C ASN A 191 8.68 2.87 11.47
N ASN A 192 7.45 3.33 11.42
CA ASN A 192 6.95 4.16 10.33
C ASN A 192 7.19 5.65 10.60
N THR A 193 7.37 6.43 9.54
CA THR A 193 7.39 7.90 9.59
C THR A 193 6.06 8.42 9.09
N TYR A 194 5.31 9.07 9.98
CA TYR A 194 4.01 9.64 9.69
C TYR A 194 4.08 11.16 9.60
N CYS A 195 3.46 11.73 8.58
CA CYS A 195 3.26 13.17 8.46
C CYS A 195 1.82 13.45 8.07
N SER A 196 1.14 14.33 8.80
CA SER A 196 -0.19 14.75 8.38
C SER A 196 -0.51 16.16 8.80
N THR A 197 -1.31 16.84 7.98
CA THR A 197 -1.97 18.10 8.34
C THR A 197 -3.21 17.89 9.21
N ASN A 198 -3.66 16.64 9.41
CA ASN A 198 -4.80 16.32 10.27
C ASN A 198 -4.33 16.01 11.69
N ILE A 199 -5.08 16.50 12.68
CA ILE A 199 -4.83 16.25 14.11
C ILE A 199 -5.19 14.82 14.55
N THR A 200 -6.06 14.15 13.79
CA THR A 200 -6.52 12.78 14.03
C THR A 200 -6.42 11.95 12.74
N PRO A 201 -5.19 11.68 12.26
CA PRO A 201 -4.97 11.12 10.92
C PRO A 201 -5.03 9.58 10.87
N PHE A 202 -5.45 8.92 11.94
CA PHE A 202 -5.55 7.46 12.00
C PHE A 202 -7.01 7.05 12.16
N CYS A 203 -7.38 5.92 11.57
CA CYS A 203 -8.72 5.38 11.69
C CYS A 203 -8.72 4.15 12.60
N TRP A 204 -9.50 4.21 13.68
CA TRP A 204 -9.66 3.12 14.64
C TRP A 204 -11.16 2.77 14.86
N SER A 205 -11.99 2.85 13.82
CA SER A 205 -13.27 2.14 13.64
C SER A 205 -14.17 2.81 12.57
N TYR A 206 -15.10 2.01 12.02
CA TYR A 206 -16.22 2.33 11.13
C TYR A 206 -15.90 2.75 9.68
N SER A 207 -16.84 2.42 8.79
CA SER A 207 -16.85 2.54 7.31
C SER A 207 -16.65 3.95 6.71
N THR A 208 -16.26 4.94 7.51
CA THR A 208 -15.93 6.31 7.07
C THR A 208 -14.89 7.00 7.98
N CYS A 209 -14.12 6.25 8.79
CA CYS A 209 -13.28 6.84 9.86
C CYS A 209 -14.14 7.69 10.83
N SER A 210 -15.20 7.10 11.37
CA SER A 210 -16.10 7.82 12.30
C SER A 210 -15.48 8.02 13.69
N GLN A 211 -14.38 7.31 13.99
CA GLN A 211 -13.54 7.52 15.17
C GLN A 211 -12.10 7.80 14.70
N PRO A 212 -11.84 9.03 14.20
CA PRO A 212 -10.49 9.42 13.87
C PRO A 212 -9.70 9.60 15.17
N VAL A 213 -8.48 9.09 15.21
CA VAL A 213 -7.64 9.10 16.43
C VAL A 213 -6.33 9.80 16.18
N ASN A 214 -5.84 10.49 17.22
CA ASN A 214 -4.53 11.13 17.19
C ASN A 214 -3.41 10.09 17.38
N PHE A 215 -2.17 10.51 17.15
CA PHE A 215 -1.02 9.61 17.21
C PHE A 215 -0.79 8.99 18.60
N SER A 216 -1.02 9.74 19.68
CA SER A 216 -0.84 9.24 21.05
C SER A 216 -1.83 8.11 21.35
N SER A 217 -3.11 8.29 21.01
CA SER A 217 -4.13 7.25 21.13
C SER A 217 -3.84 6.07 20.21
N TRP A 218 -3.40 6.33 18.97
CA TRP A 218 -2.99 5.29 18.03
C TRP A 218 -1.89 4.37 18.60
N LYS A 219 -0.86 4.94 19.23
CA LYS A 219 0.20 4.14 19.87
C LYS A 219 -0.32 3.22 20.98
N ILE A 220 -1.25 3.73 21.80
CA ILE A 220 -1.84 2.93 22.89
C ILE A 220 -2.68 1.79 22.32
N MET A 221 -3.53 2.09 21.33
CA MET A 221 -4.49 1.12 20.81
C MET A 221 -3.85 0.08 19.89
N SER A 222 -2.87 0.47 19.08
CA SER A 222 -2.15 -0.46 18.21
C SER A 222 -1.31 -1.47 18.98
N GLY A 223 -0.89 -1.16 20.21
CA GLY A 223 -0.10 -2.04 21.08
C GLY A 223 1.30 -2.40 20.54
N HIS A 224 1.64 -1.99 19.31
CA HIS A 224 2.83 -2.42 18.58
C HIS A 224 3.61 -1.24 17.96
N ASP A 225 3.01 -0.05 17.86
CA ASP A 225 3.61 1.10 17.18
C ASP A 225 4.54 1.93 18.05
N SER A 226 5.51 1.24 18.66
CA SER A 226 6.38 1.80 19.69
C SER A 226 7.37 2.83 19.14
N HIS A 227 8.00 2.56 17.99
CA HIS A 227 9.14 3.32 17.49
C HIS A 227 8.79 4.30 16.35
N SER A 228 7.53 4.34 15.91
CA SER A 228 7.14 5.30 14.88
C SER A 228 7.21 6.74 15.37
N SER A 229 7.42 7.63 14.41
CA SER A 229 7.43 9.09 14.59
C SER A 229 6.27 9.75 13.87
N PHE A 230 5.74 10.83 14.43
CA PHE A 230 4.70 11.65 13.80
C PHE A 230 5.11 13.12 13.75
N THR A 231 4.93 13.74 12.59
CA THR A 231 5.09 15.18 12.39
C THR A 231 3.75 15.79 11.99
N ASN A 232 3.35 16.86 12.67
CA ASN A 232 2.20 17.66 12.26
C ASN A 232 2.63 18.59 11.10
N GLY A 233 2.15 18.29 9.89
CA GLY A 233 2.54 18.94 8.65
C GLY A 233 2.86 17.95 7.53
N ILE A 234 3.55 18.44 6.51
CA ILE A 234 4.10 17.62 5.42
C ILE A 234 5.40 16.96 5.87
N CYS A 235 5.72 15.80 5.33
CA CYS A 235 7.05 15.24 5.55
C CYS A 235 8.09 16.20 4.96
N SER A 236 9.14 16.50 5.72
CA SER A 236 10.32 17.08 5.08
C SER A 236 10.74 16.12 3.96
N PRO A 237 11.08 16.61 2.75
CA PRO A 237 11.60 15.73 1.73
C PRO A 237 12.81 15.02 2.35
N ASN A 238 12.68 13.72 2.62
CA ASN A 238 13.87 12.94 2.92
C ASN A 238 14.82 13.16 1.75
N PRO A 239 16.11 13.39 2.02
CA PRO A 239 17.09 13.39 0.95
C PRO A 239 16.89 12.11 0.14
N PRO A 240 16.96 12.18 -1.20
CA PRO A 240 16.82 10.98 -2.02
C PRO A 240 17.77 9.90 -1.49
N PRO A 241 17.39 8.61 -1.55
CA PRO A 241 18.29 7.53 -1.19
C PRO A 241 19.63 7.80 -1.87
N PRO A 242 20.78 7.62 -1.19
CA PRO A 242 22.06 7.76 -1.85
C PRO A 242 22.01 6.86 -3.09
N THR A 243 21.97 7.47 -4.26
CA THR A 243 22.04 6.74 -5.51
C THR A 243 23.37 6.02 -5.45
N GLY A 244 23.31 4.69 -5.31
CA GLY A 244 24.45 3.81 -5.50
C GLY A 244 24.90 3.92 -6.95
N GLY A 245 25.54 5.03 -7.28
CA GLY A 245 26.22 5.32 -8.51
C GLY A 245 27.68 5.52 -8.14
N GLU A 246 28.50 4.66 -8.69
CA GLU A 246 29.95 4.80 -8.68
C GLU A 246 30.35 6.25 -8.98
N GLY A 247 31.22 6.80 -8.12
CA GLY A 247 32.06 7.96 -8.43
C GLY A 247 31.35 9.24 -8.87
N SER A 248 30.97 10.09 -7.91
CA SER A 248 31.21 11.52 -8.08
C SER A 248 31.63 12.15 -6.76
N ILE A 249 32.92 12.50 -6.69
CA ILE A 249 33.47 13.42 -5.72
C ILE A 249 32.99 14.81 -6.14
N ASN A 250 32.39 15.58 -5.21
CA ASN A 250 32.42 17.05 -5.08
C ASN A 250 31.32 17.46 -4.07
N ALA A 251 31.49 18.35 -3.10
CA ALA A 251 32.61 19.18 -2.72
C ALA A 251 32.50 19.48 -1.21
N VAL A 252 33.63 19.42 -0.51
CA VAL A 252 33.76 19.91 0.87
C VAL A 252 33.86 21.44 0.80
N TYR A 253 32.87 22.15 1.34
CA TYR A 253 33.01 23.59 1.57
C TYR A 253 33.96 23.82 2.75
N LEU A 254 35.21 24.17 2.44
CA LEU A 254 36.16 24.68 3.41
C LEU A 254 36.01 26.22 3.45
N LEU A 255 35.46 26.73 4.56
CA LEU A 255 35.38 28.16 4.83
C LEU A 255 36.79 28.66 5.21
N LEU A 256 37.45 29.44 4.35
CA LEU A 256 38.62 30.22 4.71
C LEU A 256 38.17 31.65 5.01
N LEU A 257 38.18 31.99 6.30
CA LEU A 257 38.06 33.35 6.80
C LEU A 257 39.28 34.17 6.35
N LYS A 258 39.03 35.37 5.84
CA LYS A 258 39.95 36.50 5.92
C LYS A 258 39.28 37.59 6.75
#